data_AF-A0A101XBB4-F1
#
_entry.id   AF-A0A101XBB4-F1
#
_cell.length_a   1.000
_cell.length_b   1.000
_cell.length_c   1.000
_cell.angle_alpha   90.00
_cell.angle_beta   90.00
_cell.angle_gamma   90.00
#
_symmetry.space_group_name_H-M   'P 1'
#
loop_
_entity.id
_entity.type
_entity.pdbx_description
1 polymer ?
#
loop_
_entity_poly.entity_id
_entity_poly.type
_entity_poly.pdbx_seq_one_letter_code
_entity_poly.pdbx_strand_id
1 'polypeptide(L)' 'MESAKVEVERVYVINLRRTREVSRTKRSPYAIRLIRSFVARHMKVDPDKVRIDNEVNEYVWSRSIEKPPRRIEVK' A
#
# COMPACT_ATOMS: atom_id res chain seq x y z
N MET A 1 34.65 3.01 -0.88
CA MET A 1 33.79 4.12 -1.37
C MET A 1 32.39 3.81 -0.91
N GLU A 2 31.99 4.44 0.19
CA GLU A 2 30.70 4.26 0.81
C GLU A 2 29.62 4.78 -0.14
N SER A 3 28.82 3.88 -0.70
CA SER A 3 27.66 4.27 -1.50
C SER A 3 26.71 5.02 -0.57
N ALA A 4 26.63 6.34 -0.71
CA ALA A 4 25.63 7.14 -0.05
C ALA A 4 24.26 6.51 -0.36
N LYS A 5 23.64 5.87 0.64
CA LYS A 5 22.23 5.49 0.58
C LYS A 5 21.48 6.79 0.38
N VAL A 6 21.03 7.05 -0.84
CA VAL A 6 20.09 8.14 -1.08
C VAL A 6 18.80 7.69 -0.41
N GLU A 7 18.56 8.18 0.81
CA GLU A 7 17.32 7.98 1.52
C GLU A 7 16.25 8.83 0.83
N VAL A 8 15.65 8.25 -0.20
CA VAL A 8 14.56 8.88 -0.95
C VAL A 8 13.27 8.68 -0.16
N GLU A 9 13.02 9.57 0.80
CA GLU A 9 11.71 9.66 1.45
C GLU A 9 10.71 10.33 0.49
N ARG A 10 9.56 9.70 0.25
CA ARG A 10 8.51 10.25 -0.60
C ARG A 10 7.15 9.94 -0.01
N VAL A 11 6.37 11.00 0.21
CA VAL A 11 4.98 10.85 0.63
C VAL A 11 4.11 10.66 -0.61
N TYR A 12 3.40 9.53 -0.67
CA TYR A 12 2.45 9.24 -1.72
C TYR A 12 1.03 9.11 -1.17
N VAL A 13 0.06 9.69 -1.87
CA VAL A 13 -1.35 9.43 -1.62
C VAL A 13 -1.87 8.38 -2.59
N ILE A 14 -2.16 7.18 -2.08
CA ILE A 14 -2.61 6.03 -2.86
C ILE A 14 -4.14 6.01 -2.90
N ASN A 15 -4.69 6.03 -4.11
CA ASN A 15 -6.14 5.90 -4.32
C ASN A 15 -6.54 4.41 -4.38
N LEU A 16 -7.35 3.96 -3.42
CA LEU A 16 -7.82 2.58 -3.30
C LEU A 16 -9.17 2.35 -4.01
N ARG A 17 -9.58 3.23 -4.94
CA ARG A 17 -10.87 3.13 -5.67
C ARG A 17 -11.08 1.76 -6.33
N ARG A 18 -10.00 1.15 -6.84
CA ARG A 18 -10.02 -0.16 -7.51
C ARG A 18 -10.48 -1.31 -6.61
N THR A 19 -10.40 -1.16 -5.29
CA THR A 19 -10.93 -2.15 -4.33
C THR A 19 -12.44 -2.39 -4.50
N ARG A 20 -13.20 -1.47 -5.11
CA ARG A 20 -14.63 -1.66 -5.34
C ARG A 20 -14.94 -2.59 -6.52
N GLU A 21 -13.97 -2.85 -7.38
CA GLU A 21 -14.10 -3.78 -8.52
C GLU A 21 -14.15 -5.24 -8.05
N VAL A 22 -13.59 -5.54 -6.88
CA VAL A 22 -13.61 -6.89 -6.30
C VAL A 22 -14.78 -7.08 -5.34
N SER A 23 -15.17 -8.35 -5.14
CA SER A 23 -16.19 -8.78 -4.18
C SER A 23 -15.93 -8.21 -2.78
N ARG A 24 -17.00 -7.90 -2.05
CA ARG A 24 -16.94 -7.22 -0.73
C ARG A 24 -15.98 -7.91 0.25
N THR A 25 -16.00 -9.23 0.30
CA THR A 25 -15.16 -10.05 1.18
C THR A 25 -13.67 -10.05 0.81
N LYS A 26 -13.27 -9.49 -0.33
CA LYS A 26 -11.88 -9.50 -0.80
C LYS A 26 -11.25 -8.11 -0.84
N ARG A 27 -11.95 -7.06 -0.40
CA ARG A 27 -11.55 -5.67 -0.62
C ARG A 27 -10.32 -5.26 0.18
N SER A 28 -10.28 -5.50 1.49
CA SER A 28 -9.11 -5.15 2.31
C SER A 28 -7.84 -5.94 1.90
N PRO A 29 -7.90 -7.25 1.66
CA PRO A 29 -6.76 -7.98 1.08
C PRO A 29 -6.30 -7.42 -0.27
N TYR A 30 -7.24 -7.04 -1.13
CA TYR A 30 -6.92 -6.42 -2.43
C TYR A 30 -6.31 -5.02 -2.27
N ALA A 31 -6.74 -4.24 -1.28
CA ALA A 31 -6.19 -2.92 -0.98
C ALA A 31 -4.69 -3.02 -0.65
N ILE A 32 -4.30 -3.98 0.18
CA ILE A 32 -2.90 -4.22 0.55
C ILE A 32 -2.06 -4.61 -0.68
N ARG A 33 -2.61 -5.48 -1.54
CA ARG A 33 -1.95 -5.84 -2.81
C ARG A 33 -1.76 -4.63 -3.71
N LEU A 34 -2.78 -3.76 -3.79
CA LEU A 34 -2.73 -2.54 -4.58
C LEU A 34 -1.65 -1.57 -4.06
N ILE A 35 -1.55 -1.39 -2.74
CA ILE A 35 -0.51 -0.58 -2.10
C ILE A 35 0.87 -1.14 -2.44
N ARG A 36 1.06 -2.46 -2.27
CA ARG A 36 2.32 -3.15 -2.60
C ARG A 36 2.72 -2.94 -4.06
N SER A 37 1.80 -3.13 -5.00
CA SER A 37 2.06 -2.92 -6.43
C SER A 37 2.33 -1.46 -6.78
N PHE A 38 1.67 -0.52 -6.09
CA PHE A 38 1.91 0.90 -6.29
C PHE A 38 3.33 1.29 -5.87
N VAL A 39 3.75 0.88 -4.67
CA VAL A 39 5.10 1.14 -4.15
C VAL A 39 6.17 0.50 -5.03
N ALA A 40 5.99 -0.79 -5.38
CA ALA A 40 6.91 -1.52 -6.25
C ALA A 40 7.12 -0.81 -7.60
N ARG A 41 6.05 -0.28 -8.21
CA ARG A 41 6.12 0.46 -9.47
C ARG A 41 6.90 1.77 -9.36
N HIS A 42 6.68 2.54 -8.29
CA HIS A 42 7.28 3.87 -8.14
C HIS A 42 8.73 3.80 -7.65
N MET A 43 9.04 2.83 -6.81
CA MET A 43 10.38 2.60 -6.27
C MET A 43 11.22 1.64 -7.12
N LYS A 44 10.65 1.09 -8.21
CA LYS A 44 11.28 0.11 -9.12
C LYS A 44 11.91 -1.08 -8.37
N VAL A 45 11.21 -1.58 -7.36
CA VAL A 45 11.60 -2.74 -6.55
C VAL A 45 10.62 -3.89 -6.75
N ASP A 46 11.11 -5.11 -6.56
CA ASP A 46 10.27 -6.30 -6.59
C ASP A 46 9.17 -6.21 -5.52
N PRO A 47 7.91 -6.58 -5.83
CA PRO A 47 6.79 -6.51 -4.89
C PRO A 47 6.99 -7.39 -3.65
N ASP A 48 7.80 -8.44 -3.74
CA ASP A 48 8.13 -9.34 -2.63
C ASP A 48 9.08 -8.70 -1.61
N LYS A 49 9.89 -7.73 -2.04
CA LYS A 49 10.81 -6.98 -1.15
C LYS A 49 10.13 -5.82 -0.44
N VAL A 50 8.91 -5.47 -0.82
CA VAL A 50 8.14 -4.39 -0.18
C VAL A 50 7.60 -4.88 1.17
N ARG A 51 8.11 -4.29 2.24
CA ARG A 51 7.58 -4.48 3.60
C ARG A 51 6.58 -3.36 3.88
N ILE A 52 5.41 -3.73 4.37
CA ILE A 52 4.36 -2.80 4.77
C ILE A 52 4.34 -2.82 6.30
N ASP A 53 4.32 -1.65 6.90
CA ASP A 53 4.24 -1.53 8.35
C ASP A 53 2.87 -2.02 8.88
N ASN A 54 2.84 -2.46 10.14
CA ASN A 54 1.61 -2.93 10.77
C ASN A 54 0.59 -1.79 10.91
N GLU A 55 1.01 -0.55 11.15
CA GLU A 55 0.09 0.59 11.27
C GLU A 55 -0.73 0.79 9.99
N VAL A 56 -0.09 0.65 8.83
CA VAL A 56 -0.74 0.75 7.52
C VAL A 56 -1.74 -0.40 7.35
N ASN A 57 -1.38 -1.60 7.77
CA ASN A 57 -2.27 -2.76 7.72
C ASN A 57 -3.48 -2.54 8.63
N GLU A 58 -3.28 -2.20 9.90
CA GLU A 58 -4.35 -1.91 10.86
C GLU A 58 -5.28 -0.80 10.36
N TYR A 59 -4.73 0.27 9.78
CA TYR A 59 -5.53 1.34 9.19
C TYR A 59 -6.43 0.84 8.05
N VAL A 60 -5.90 -0.02 7.16
CA VAL A 60 -6.69 -0.64 6.08
C VAL A 60 -7.79 -1.55 6.63
N TRP A 61 -7.53 -2.26 7.73
CA TRP A 61 -8.48 -3.18 8.37
C TRP A 61 -9.41 -2.52 9.41
N SER A 62 -9.20 -1.25 9.76
CA SER A 62 -9.95 -0.50 10.80
C SER A 62 -11.47 -0.51 10.63
N ARG A 63 -11.96 -0.61 9.38
CA ARG A 63 -13.39 -0.59 9.03
C ARG A 63 -13.92 -1.96 8.57
N SER A 64 -13.23 -3.04 8.94
CA SER A 64 -13.50 -4.41 8.47
C SER A 64 -13.13 -4.66 7.01
N ILE A 65 -13.29 -5.91 6.58
CA ILE A 65 -12.86 -6.43 5.27
C ILE A 65 -13.58 -5.80 4.07
N GLU A 66 -14.79 -5.30 4.28
CA GLU A 66 -15.68 -4.82 3.21
C GLU A 66 -15.51 -3.34 2.85
N LYS A 67 -14.95 -2.56 3.77
CA LYS A 67 -14.94 -1.09 3.71
C LYS A 67 -13.53 -0.52 3.90
N PRO A 68 -12.52 -0.94 3.10
CA PRO A 68 -11.22 -0.32 3.18
C PRO A 68 -11.31 1.20 2.92
N PRO A 69 -10.39 1.99 3.49
CA PRO A 69 -10.29 3.42 3.21
C PRO A 69 -10.21 3.71 1.71
N ARG A 70 -10.73 4.86 1.26
CA ARG A 70 -10.67 5.24 -0.17
C ARG A 70 -9.32 5.78 -0.60
N ARG A 71 -8.62 6.43 0.33
CA ARG A 71 -7.31 7.05 0.17
C ARG A 71 -6.48 6.68 1.38
N ILE A 72 -5.20 6.45 1.16
CA ILE A 72 -4.23 6.26 2.21
C ILE A 72 -2.99 7.05 1.85
N GLU A 73 -2.48 7.82 2.80
CA GLU A 73 -1.19 8.47 2.68
C GLU A 73 -0.13 7.54 3.26
N VAL A 74 0.93 7.31 2.50
CA VAL A 74 2.04 6.43 2.87
C VAL A 74 3.32 7.23 2.68
N LYS A 75 4.17 7.25 3.71
CA LYS A 75 5.51 7.83 3.69
C LYS A 75 6.55 6.74 3.41
#